data_AF-X0VCK4-F1
#
_entry.id   AF-X0VCK4-F1
#
_cell.length_a   1.000
_cell.length_b   1.000
_cell.length_c   1.000
_cell.angle_alpha   90.00
_cell.angle_beta   90.00
_cell.angle_gamma   90.00
#
_symmetry.space_group_name_H-M   'P 1'
#
loop_
_entity.id
_entity.type
_entity.pdbx_description
1 polymer ?
#
loop_
_entity_poly.entity_id
_entity_poly.type
_entity_poly.pdbx_seq_one_letter_code
_entity_poly.pdbx_strand_id
1 'polypeptide(L)'
;MSNSITASMLYDLVQCPHRSYLDVHGDPSEKDSVSPFVQLLWDRGHAFEKEVIERLEEPFTDLSPHSPEQRESLTVTNCANKPMLQELVKDPARLEWHEV
;
A
#
# COMPACT_ATOMS: atom_id res chain seq x y z
N MET A 1 -15.01 -11.58 -3.06
CA MET A 1 -14.27 -10.32 -2.88
C MET A 1 -14.20 -10.05 -1.38
N SER A 2 -13.02 -10.05 -0.79
CA SER A 2 -12.85 -9.60 0.60
C SER A 2 -13.16 -8.10 0.67
N ASN A 3 -13.97 -7.67 1.63
CA ASN A 3 -14.27 -6.24 1.89
C ASN A 3 -13.09 -5.51 2.55
N SER A 4 -11.86 -5.80 2.11
CA SER A 4 -10.65 -5.24 2.68
C SER A 4 -10.26 -3.97 1.92
N ILE A 5 -10.28 -2.82 2.59
CA ILE A 5 -9.73 -1.58 2.06
C ILE A 5 -8.21 -1.75 1.98
N THR A 6 -7.64 -1.54 0.79
CA THR A 6 -6.19 -1.59 0.58
C THR A 6 -5.58 -0.19 0.62
N ALA A 7 -4.27 -0.11 0.85
CA ALA A 7 -3.55 1.16 0.80
C ALA A 7 -3.67 1.83 -0.59
N SER A 8 -3.65 1.04 -1.68
CA SER A 8 -3.83 1.55 -3.04
C SER A 8 -5.21 2.18 -3.24
N MET A 9 -6.27 1.61 -2.66
CA MET A 9 -7.60 2.22 -2.73
C MET A 9 -7.65 3.60 -2.07
N LEU A 10 -6.96 3.78 -0.93
CA LEU A 10 -6.85 5.08 -0.26
C LEU A 10 -6.04 6.08 -1.08
N TYR A 11 -4.92 5.63 -1.66
CA TYR A 11 -4.11 6.44 -2.57
C TYR A 11 -4.93 6.89 -3.78
N ASP A 12 -5.61 5.97 -4.46
CA ASP A 12 -6.44 6.27 -5.62
C ASP A 12 -7.61 7.19 -5.26
N LEU A 13 -8.22 7.03 -4.08
CA LEU A 13 -9.27 7.91 -3.59
C LEU A 13 -8.78 9.37 -3.43
N VAL A 14 -7.57 9.57 -2.89
CA VAL A 14 -6.98 10.91 -2.73
C VAL A 14 -6.61 11.52 -4.08
N GLN A 15 -6.05 10.73 -4.99
CA GLN A 15 -5.64 11.23 -6.32
C GLN A 15 -6.84 11.47 -7.25
N CYS A 16 -7.83 10.59 -7.25
CA CYS A 16 -9.02 10.68 -8.08
C CYS A 16 -10.17 9.84 -7.50
N PRO A 17 -11.10 10.45 -6.74
CA PRO A 17 -12.23 9.74 -6.15
C PRO A 17 -13.10 9.00 -7.17
N HIS A 18 -13.25 9.58 -8.36
CA HIS A 18 -14.05 8.98 -9.43
C HIS A 18 -13.45 7.66 -9.94
N ARG A 19 -12.11 7.56 -9.99
CA ARG A 19 -11.44 6.32 -10.37
C ARG A 19 -11.73 5.20 -9.38
N SER A 20 -11.65 5.49 -8.08
CA SER A 20 -11.98 4.52 -7.03
C SER A 20 -13.41 3.98 -7.16
N TYR A 21 -14.37 4.86 -7.48
CA TYR A 21 -15.75 4.46 -7.76
C TYR A 21 -15.85 3.53 -8.97
N LEU A 22 -15.26 3.90 -10.12
CA LEU A 22 -15.28 3.07 -11.33
C LEU A 22 -14.54 1.74 -11.13
N ASP A 23 -13.49 1.71 -10.32
CA ASP A 23 -12.74 0.49 -10.06
C ASP A 23 -13.57 -0.57 -9.34
N VAL A 24 -14.50 -0.14 -8.47
CA VAL A 24 -15.39 -1.00 -7.67
C VAL A 24 -16.73 -1.27 -8.36
N HIS A 25 -17.30 -0.27 -9.04
CA HIS A 25 -18.67 -0.31 -9.55
C HIS A 25 -18.80 -0.26 -11.08
N GLY A 26 -17.73 0.13 -11.79
CA GLY A 26 -17.73 0.23 -13.25
C GLY A 26 -17.75 -1.14 -13.93
N ASP A 27 -18.14 -1.17 -15.20
CA ASP A 27 -18.07 -2.38 -16.01
C ASP A 27 -16.60 -2.75 -16.28
N PRO A 28 -16.12 -3.94 -15.86
CA PRO A 28 -14.74 -4.35 -16.10
C PRO A 28 -14.35 -4.41 -17.58
N SER A 29 -15.32 -4.57 -18.49
CA SER A 29 -15.08 -4.60 -19.93
C SER A 29 -14.78 -3.23 -20.54
N GLU A 30 -15.11 -2.15 -19.84
CA GLU A 30 -14.77 -0.77 -20.23
C GLU A 30 -13.35 -0.37 -19.79
N LYS A 31 -12.68 -1.20 -18.97
CA LYS A 31 -11.31 -0.92 -18.54
C LYS A 31 -10.32 -1.18 -19.67
N ASP A 32 -9.45 -0.22 -19.91
CA ASP A 32 -8.34 -0.39 -20.84
C ASP A 32 -7.44 -1.56 -20.40
N SER A 33 -6.94 -2.31 -21.38
CA SER A 33 -5.95 -3.36 -21.11
C SER A 33 -4.69 -2.75 -20.52
N VAL A 34 -4.10 -3.43 -19.54
CA VAL A 34 -2.79 -3.03 -18.99
C VAL A 34 -1.74 -3.01 -20.10
N SER A 35 -1.06 -1.88 -20.24
CA SER A 35 0.02 -1.74 -21.23
C SER A 35 1.13 -2.76 -20.98
N PRO A 36 1.69 -3.41 -22.03
CA PRO A 36 2.81 -4.33 -21.87
C PRO A 36 4.03 -3.71 -21.15
N PHE A 37 4.22 -2.40 -21.29
CA PHE A 37 5.27 -1.68 -20.57
C PHE A 37 5.03 -1.66 -19.06
N VAL A 38 3.79 -1.42 -18.63
CA VAL A 38 3.41 -1.45 -17.20
C VAL A 38 3.57 -2.85 -16.64
N GLN A 39 3.15 -3.87 -17.38
CA GLN A 39 3.34 -5.27 -16.97
C GLN A 39 4.83 -5.59 -16.78
N LEU A 40 5.69 -5.18 -17.73
CA LEU A 40 7.13 -5.36 -17.61
C LEU A 40 7.71 -4.70 -16.36
N LEU A 41 7.24 -3.48 -16.01
CA LEU A 41 7.67 -2.79 -14.80
C LEU A 41 7.27 -3.54 -13.53
N TRP A 42 6.05 -4.09 -13.49
CA TRP A 42 5.60 -4.90 -12.35
C TRP A 42 6.39 -6.21 -12.23
N ASP A 43 6.57 -6.94 -13.32
CA ASP A 43 7.31 -8.20 -13.34
C ASP A 43 8.75 -8.00 -12.86
N ARG A 44 9.40 -6.94 -13.36
CA ARG A 44 10.75 -6.59 -12.94
C ARG A 44 10.80 -6.08 -11.50
N GLY A 45 9.83 -5.26 -11.08
CA GLY A 45 9.75 -4.79 -9.70
C GLY A 45 9.64 -5.95 -8.71
N HIS A 46 8.74 -6.91 -8.99
CA HIS A 46 8.55 -8.09 -8.16
C HIS A 46 9.77 -9.00 -8.10
N ALA A 47 10.44 -9.22 -9.25
CA ALA A 47 11.63 -10.08 -9.31
C ALA A 47 12.81 -9.55 -8.46
N PHE A 48 12.92 -8.23 -8.27
CA PHE A 48 14.02 -7.58 -7.56
C PHE A 48 13.63 -7.01 -6.19
N GLU A 49 12.36 -7.16 -5.77
CA GLU A 49 11.84 -6.56 -4.53
C GLU A 49 12.70 -6.90 -3.31
N LYS A 50 13.02 -8.20 -3.14
CA LYS A 50 13.83 -8.67 -2.02
C LYS A 50 15.24 -8.06 -2.01
N GLU A 51 15.91 -8.05 -3.16
CA GLU A 51 17.26 -7.48 -3.30
C GLU A 51 17.27 -5.97 -2.99
N VAL A 52 16.24 -5.25 -3.42
CA VAL A 52 16.09 -3.81 -3.15
C VAL A 52 15.90 -3.56 -1.66
N ILE A 53 15.04 -4.34 -0.98
CA ILE A 53 14.80 -4.20 0.46
C ILE A 53 16.05 -4.52 1.28
N GLU A 54 16.79 -5.59 0.92
CA GLU A 54 18.03 -5.99 1.61
C GLU A 54 19.15 -4.94 1.50
N ARG A 55 19.11 -4.09 0.47
CA ARG A 55 20.07 -2.98 0.27
C ARG A 55 19.70 -1.71 1.02
N LEU A 56 18.51 -1.63 1.63
CA LEU A 56 18.14 -0.48 2.43
C LEU A 56 19.01 -0.43 3.70
N GLU A 57 19.59 0.73 3.98
CA GLU A 57 20.31 0.98 5.24
C GLU A 57 19.35 1.26 6.42
N GLU A 58 18.05 1.00 6.23
CA GLU A 58 16.98 1.23 7.19
C GLU A 58 16.56 -0.08 7.86
N PRO A 59 16.27 -0.09 9.17
CA PRO A 59 15.82 -1.28 9.86
C PRO A 59 14.42 -1.71 9.36
N PHE A 60 14.32 -2.95 8.90
CA PHE A 60 13.05 -3.58 8.50
C PHE A 60 12.83 -4.90 9.22
N THR A 61 11.57 -5.29 9.34
CA THR A 61 11.16 -6.60 9.88
C THR A 61 10.63 -7.44 8.72
N ASP A 62 11.32 -8.53 8.39
CA ASP A 62 10.84 -9.49 7.40
C ASP A 62 9.72 -10.36 7.99
N LEU A 63 8.50 -10.20 7.44
CA LEU A 63 7.35 -11.00 7.82
C LEU A 63 7.02 -12.11 6.79
N SER A 64 7.81 -12.24 5.73
CA SER A 64 7.61 -13.25 4.68
C SER A 64 7.60 -14.71 5.17
N PRO A 65 8.27 -15.10 6.27
CA PRO A 65 8.23 -16.48 6.77
C PRO A 65 6.91 -16.88 7.46
N HIS A 66 5.99 -15.94 7.70
CA HIS A 66 4.77 -16.17 8.48
C HIS A 66 3.53 -16.37 7.61
N SER A 67 2.49 -17.01 8.16
CA SER A 67 1.19 -17.15 7.48
C SER A 67 0.51 -15.78 7.28
N PRO A 68 -0.41 -15.63 6.31
CA PRO A 68 -1.13 -14.37 6.10
C PRO A 68 -1.78 -13.79 7.38
N GLU A 69 -2.40 -14.64 8.19
CA GLU A 69 -3.07 -14.24 9.45
C GLU A 69 -2.05 -13.78 10.50
N GLN A 70 -0.92 -14.48 10.59
CA GLN A 70 0.19 -14.09 11.47
C GLN A 70 0.81 -12.77 11.03
N ARG A 71 0.99 -12.56 9.72
CA ARG A 71 1.52 -11.31 9.14
C ARG A 71 0.66 -10.11 9.50
N GLU A 72 -0.67 -10.26 9.41
CA GLU A 72 -1.61 -9.20 9.81
C GLU A 72 -1.44 -8.85 11.30
N SER A 73 -1.50 -9.85 12.18
CA SER A 73 -1.36 -9.64 13.63
C SER A 73 -0.02 -8.99 13.98
N LEU A 74 1.09 -9.48 13.41
CA LEU A 74 2.43 -8.94 13.63
C LEU A 74 2.58 -7.51 13.09
N THR A 75 1.96 -7.20 11.95
CA THR A 75 1.96 -5.84 11.39
C THR A 75 1.28 -4.86 12.35
N VAL A 76 0.10 -5.21 12.88
CA VAL A 76 -0.63 -4.36 13.84
C VAL A 76 0.21 -4.13 15.10
N THR A 77 0.79 -5.18 15.67
CA THR A 77 1.64 -5.06 16.87
C THR A 77 2.89 -4.21 16.60
N ASN A 78 3.58 -4.43 15.48
CA ASN A 78 4.79 -3.68 15.15
C ASN A 78 4.51 -2.20 14.85
N CYS A 79 3.41 -1.88 14.16
CA CYS A 79 2.98 -0.51 13.91
C CYS A 79 2.57 0.22 15.19
N ALA A 80 1.85 -0.45 16.09
CA ALA A 80 1.44 0.12 17.39
C ALA A 80 2.64 0.48 18.28
N ASN A 81 3.76 -0.25 18.13
CA ASN A 81 4.98 -0.02 18.89
C ASN A 81 5.93 1.01 18.26
N LYS A 82 5.62 1.56 17.07
CA LYS A 82 6.39 2.66 16.47
C LYS A 82 5.92 4.01 17.03
N PRO A 83 6.81 4.82 17.66
CA PRO A 83 6.44 6.11 18.25
C PRO A 83 5.89 7.11 17.22
N MET A 84 6.36 7.05 15.96
CA MET A 84 5.95 7.96 14.88
C MET A 84 4.45 7.82 14.49
N LEU A 85 3.88 6.60 14.57
CA LEU A 85 2.46 6.38 14.30
C LEU A 85 1.59 6.71 15.52
N GLN A 86 2.12 6.55 16.73
CA GLN A 86 1.43 7.00 17.95
C GLN A 86 1.27 8.52 18.00
N GLU A 87 2.22 9.27 17.45
CA GLU A 87 2.10 10.74 17.31
C GLU A 87 1.09 11.16 16.25
N LEU A 88 1.04 10.48 15.10
CA LEU A 88 0.04 10.74 14.04
C LEU A 88 -1.41 10.48 14.49
N VAL A 89 -1.61 9.54 15.42
CA VAL A 89 -2.93 9.29 16.03
C VAL A 89 -3.30 10.34 17.09
N LYS A 90 -2.30 11.00 17.71
CA LYS A 90 -2.51 11.97 18.79
C LYS A 90 -2.81 13.38 18.31
N ASP A 91 -2.36 13.76 17.12
CA ASP A 91 -2.59 15.09 16.56
C ASP A 91 -2.99 15.04 15.07
N PRO A 92 -4.31 14.98 14.79
CA PRO A 92 -4.82 15.01 13.42
C PRO A 92 -4.54 16.33 12.68
N ALA A 93 -4.24 17.41 13.41
CA ALA A 93 -3.98 18.74 12.82
C ALA A 93 -2.55 18.87 12.25
N ARG A 94 -1.66 17.92 12.55
CA ARG A 94 -0.33 17.84 11.91
C ARG A 94 -0.37 17.37 10.45
N LEU A 95 -1.56 17.00 9.95
CA LEU A 95 -1.86 16.68 8.55
C LEU A 95 -2.27 17.93 7.73
N GLU A 96 -1.85 19.14 8.13
CA GLU A 96 -1.77 20.26 7.19
C GLU A 96 -0.72 19.89 6.13
N TRP A 97 -1.17 19.21 5.09
CA TRP A 97 -0.44 19.06 3.85
C TRP A 97 -0.11 20.47 3.39
N HIS A 98 1.13 20.92 3.60
CA HIS A 98 1.62 22.07 2.85
C HIS A 98 1.49 21.71 1.38
N GLU A 99 0.52 22.33 0.71
CA GLU A 99 0.32 22.23 -0.73
C GLU A 99 1.67 22.50 -1.41
N VAL A 100 2.22 21.47 -2.04
CA VAL A 100 3.29 21.58 -3.04
C VAL A 100 2.68 21.25 -4.39
#